data_AF-A0A498E2U4-F1
#
_entry.id   AF-A0A498E2U4-F1
#
_cell.length_a   1.000
_cell.length_b   1.000
_cell.length_c   1.000
_cell.angle_alpha   90.00
_cell.angle_beta   90.00
_cell.angle_gamma   90.00
#
_symmetry.space_group_name_H-M   'P 1'
#
loop_
_entity.id
_entity.type
_entity.pdbx_description
1 polymer ?
#
loop_
_entity_poly.entity_id
_entity_poly.type
_entity_poly.pdbx_seq_one_letter_code
_entity_poly.pdbx_strand_id
1 'polypeptide(L)'
;MTESETDTEAESERTGTFLVTAADEESAVLKDVHSGQVHALSSNPGVSEDEAVHGTVAPDPPMNVSWQLVEVESRWTVSVERSTESPTTNSRDIAADNPDGELVREERAGTGEIHVLSVPDDMTEQAVDDILDDREGLLSRAARLDVNRVEIRSQPGVVAVRYMP
;
A
#
# COMPACT_ATOMS: atom_id res chain seq x y z
N MET A 1 39.85 -30.44 -3.13
CA MET A 1 39.70 -29.28 -2.23
C MET A 1 38.42 -28.59 -2.66
N THR A 2 37.35 -28.88 -1.94
CA THR A 2 36.06 -28.23 -2.05
C THR A 2 36.09 -27.07 -1.07
N GLU A 3 36.14 -25.85 -1.58
CA GLU A 3 35.77 -24.67 -0.82
C GLU A 3 34.64 -24.00 -1.60
N SER A 4 33.49 -24.01 -0.94
CA SER A 4 32.26 -23.37 -1.34
C SER A 4 32.44 -21.86 -1.27
N GLU A 5 32.11 -21.15 -2.33
CA GLU A 5 31.85 -19.71 -2.28
C GLU A 5 30.43 -19.48 -2.81
N THR A 6 29.46 -19.86 -1.98
CA THR A 6 28.07 -19.42 -2.09
C THR A 6 27.85 -18.45 -0.94
N ASP A 7 28.32 -17.21 -1.07
CA ASP A 7 28.02 -16.14 -0.11
C ASP A 7 28.25 -14.75 -0.73
N THR A 8 27.29 -14.27 -1.53
CA THR A 8 27.16 -12.84 -1.91
C THR A 8 25.68 -12.53 -2.17
N GLU A 9 24.85 -12.74 -1.15
CA GLU A 9 23.49 -12.16 -1.09
C GLU A 9 23.34 -11.22 0.12
N ALA A 10 24.47 -10.77 0.69
CA ALA A 10 24.51 -9.64 1.59
C ALA A 10 24.64 -8.35 0.73
N GLU A 11 23.73 -7.39 0.94
CA GLU A 11 24.01 -5.95 0.79
C GLU A 11 24.05 -5.31 -0.62
N SER A 12 23.22 -5.77 -1.56
CA SER A 12 23.04 -5.05 -2.85
C SER A 12 21.85 -4.06 -2.82
N GLU A 13 21.89 -3.07 -3.70
CA GLU A 13 20.81 -2.09 -3.95
C GLU A 13 19.46 -2.79 -4.23
N ARG A 14 18.36 -2.17 -3.82
CA ARG A 14 16.99 -2.64 -4.06
C ARG A 14 16.15 -1.54 -4.68
N THR A 15 15.71 -1.75 -5.91
CA THR A 15 14.77 -0.86 -6.60
C THR A 15 13.35 -1.38 -6.42
N GLY A 16 12.42 -0.48 -6.13
CA GLY A 16 11.02 -0.83 -5.96
C GLY A 16 10.14 0.36 -5.58
N THR A 17 8.90 0.04 -5.23
CA THR A 17 7.96 1.01 -4.64
C THR A 17 7.88 0.79 -3.14
N PHE A 18 8.03 1.87 -2.38
CA PHE A 18 8.05 1.89 -0.94
C PHE A 18 6.96 2.81 -0.40
N LEU A 19 6.35 2.43 0.72
CA LEU A 19 5.51 3.29 1.54
C LEU A 19 6.33 3.83 2.71
N VAL A 20 6.29 5.13 2.94
CA VAL A 20 6.87 5.76 4.13
C VAL A 20 5.91 5.53 5.30
N THR A 21 6.30 4.63 6.20
CA THR A 21 5.49 4.24 7.37
C THR A 21 5.78 5.08 8.61
N ALA A 22 6.93 5.76 8.63
CA ALA A 22 7.29 6.75 9.64
C ALA A 22 8.33 7.70 9.04
N ALA A 23 8.25 8.99 9.38
CA ALA A 23 9.28 9.97 9.03
C ALA A 23 9.30 11.12 10.03
N ASP A 24 10.51 11.54 10.39
CA ASP A 24 10.77 12.75 11.17
C ASP A 24 11.88 13.58 10.48
N GLU A 25 12.37 14.65 11.11
CA GLU A 25 13.39 15.50 10.50
C GLU A 25 14.74 14.79 10.29
N GLU A 26 15.01 13.71 11.04
CA GLU A 26 16.31 13.05 11.08
C GLU A 26 16.30 11.71 10.35
N SER A 27 15.17 11.00 10.27
CA SER A 27 15.09 9.63 9.76
C SER A 27 13.75 9.31 9.09
N ALA A 28 13.71 8.19 8.36
CA ALA A 28 12.48 7.68 7.78
C ALA A 28 12.49 6.14 7.70
N VAL A 29 11.30 5.53 7.66
CA VAL A 29 11.12 4.09 7.55
C VAL A 29 10.33 3.78 6.29
N LEU A 30 10.99 3.12 5.35
CA LEU A 30 10.41 2.70 4.07
C LEU A 30 10.00 1.24 4.15
N LYS A 31 8.77 0.91 3.76
CA LYS A 31 8.30 -0.47 3.61
C LYS A 31 8.06 -0.77 2.14
N ASP A 32 8.74 -1.78 1.61
CA ASP A 32 8.49 -2.28 0.26
C ASP A 32 7.07 -2.85 0.18
N VAL A 33 6.26 -2.32 -0.74
CA VAL A 33 4.83 -2.66 -0.85
C VAL A 33 4.57 -4.02 -1.50
N HIS A 34 5.59 -4.64 -2.08
CA HIS A 34 5.54 -5.96 -2.69
C HIS A 34 6.08 -7.05 -1.75
N SER A 35 7.25 -6.81 -1.15
CA SER A 35 7.92 -7.78 -0.29
C SER A 35 7.55 -7.65 1.19
N GLY A 36 7.04 -6.48 1.61
CA GLY A 36 6.82 -6.15 3.01
C GLY A 36 8.11 -5.86 3.79
N GLN A 37 9.28 -5.89 3.13
CA GLN A 37 10.56 -5.61 3.76
C GLN A 37 10.64 -4.16 4.26
N VAL A 38 11.16 -3.96 5.47
CA VAL A 38 11.32 -2.65 6.10
C VAL A 38 12.77 -2.19 6.02
N HIS A 39 12.97 -0.94 5.60
CA HIS A 39 14.24 -0.26 5.43
C HIS A 39 14.24 1.02 6.28
N ALA A 40 14.95 0.97 7.42
CA ALA A 40 15.16 2.15 8.25
C ALA A 40 16.30 3.01 7.67
N LEU A 41 15.97 4.22 7.24
CA LEU A 41 16.92 5.16 6.68
C LEU A 41 17.71 5.86 7.79
N SER A 42 19.03 5.98 7.63
CA SER A 42 19.90 6.72 8.57
C SER A 42 19.73 8.23 8.51
N SER A 43 19.11 8.74 7.45
CA SER A 43 18.79 10.15 7.26
C SER A 43 17.48 10.30 6.49
N ASN A 44 16.63 11.27 6.86
CA ASN A 44 15.43 11.57 6.06
C ASN A 44 15.82 12.40 4.81
N PRO A 45 15.61 11.90 3.57
CA PRO A 45 15.85 12.64 2.33
C PRO A 45 14.76 13.70 2.02
N GLY A 46 13.85 14.00 2.95
CA GLY A 46 12.72 14.91 2.78
C GLY A 46 11.43 14.21 2.33
N VAL A 47 11.26 12.94 2.70
CA VAL A 47 10.01 12.20 2.56
C VAL A 47 9.13 12.40 3.79
N SER A 48 7.81 12.28 3.60
CA SER A 48 6.82 12.41 4.67
C SER A 48 6.13 11.08 4.95
N GLU A 49 5.64 10.88 6.18
CA GLU A 49 4.74 9.76 6.50
C GLU A 49 3.55 9.71 5.52
N ASP A 50 3.11 8.49 5.19
CA ASP A 50 2.07 8.18 4.18
C ASP A 50 2.44 8.48 2.72
N GLU A 51 3.66 8.95 2.44
CA GLU A 51 4.14 9.14 1.06
C GLU A 51 4.56 7.80 0.44
N ALA A 52 4.21 7.61 -0.83
CA ALA A 52 4.70 6.51 -1.64
C ALA A 52 5.90 6.99 -2.49
N VAL A 53 6.91 6.14 -2.61
CA VAL A 53 8.18 6.46 -3.30
C VAL A 53 8.55 5.31 -4.23
N HIS A 54 8.77 5.61 -5.50
CA HIS A 54 9.46 4.71 -6.43
C HIS A 54 10.93 5.12 -6.51
N GLY A 55 11.83 4.18 -6.24
CA GLY A 55 13.26 4.47 -6.23
C GLY A 55 14.12 3.30 -5.78
N THR A 56 15.34 3.60 -5.36
CA THR A 56 16.35 2.60 -4.99
C THR A 56 16.90 2.86 -3.59
N VAL A 57 16.90 1.82 -2.75
CA VAL A 57 17.55 1.83 -1.43
C VAL A 57 18.83 1.01 -1.43
N ALA A 58 19.84 1.47 -0.70
CA ALA A 58 21.11 0.78 -0.52
C ALA A 58 21.48 0.68 0.96
N PRO A 59 22.22 -0.34 1.40
CA PRO A 59 22.80 -0.37 2.74
C PRO A 59 23.74 0.83 2.95
N ASP A 60 23.77 1.37 4.17
CA ASP A 60 24.60 2.50 4.57
C ASP A 60 25.97 2.02 5.13
N PRO A 61 27.08 2.22 4.40
CA PRO A 61 28.39 1.72 4.80
C PRO A 61 28.97 2.47 6.01
N PRO A 62 29.95 1.90 6.73
CA PRO A 62 30.54 0.57 6.52
C PRO A 62 29.86 -0.54 7.31
N MET A 63 28.95 -0.19 8.24
CA MET A 63 28.32 -1.17 9.13
C MET A 63 27.10 -1.83 8.49
N ASN A 64 26.50 -1.22 7.45
CA ASN A 64 25.37 -1.76 6.70
C ASN A 64 24.16 -2.13 7.58
N VAL A 65 24.01 -1.44 8.72
CA VAL A 65 22.91 -1.63 9.69
C VAL A 65 21.69 -0.77 9.37
N SER A 66 21.91 0.32 8.64
CA SER A 66 20.89 1.26 8.17
C SER A 66 20.87 1.30 6.65
N TRP A 67 19.85 1.94 6.11
CA TRP A 67 19.66 2.12 4.67
C TRP A 67 19.77 3.58 4.28
N GLN A 68 19.98 3.83 3.01
CA GLN A 68 19.87 5.14 2.38
C GLN A 68 18.99 5.01 1.14
N LEU A 69 18.18 6.04 0.89
CA LEU A 69 17.45 6.18 -0.37
C LEU A 69 18.39 6.89 -1.36
N VAL A 70 19.01 6.11 -2.25
CA VAL A 70 20.07 6.58 -3.15
C VAL A 70 19.53 7.11 -4.48
N GLU A 71 18.32 6.70 -4.85
CA GLU A 71 17.63 7.18 -6.04
C GLU A 71 16.13 7.36 -5.75
N VAL A 72 15.57 8.44 -6.28
CA VAL A 72 14.12 8.71 -6.26
C VAL A 72 13.69 9.01 -7.68
N GLU A 73 12.91 8.11 -8.25
CA GLU A 73 12.35 8.27 -9.60
C GLU A 73 11.03 9.06 -9.54
N SER A 74 10.16 8.71 -8.58
CA SER A 74 8.91 9.40 -8.36
C SER A 74 8.48 9.29 -6.89
N ARG A 75 7.65 10.24 -6.46
CA ARG A 75 7.02 10.24 -5.14
C ARG A 75 5.64 10.86 -5.22
N TRP A 76 4.69 10.33 -4.48
CA TRP A 76 3.32 10.81 -4.48
C TRP A 76 2.63 10.53 -3.15
N THR A 77 1.66 11.38 -2.82
CA THR A 77 0.77 11.17 -1.68
C THR A 77 -0.49 10.48 -2.16
N VAL A 78 -0.95 9.49 -1.39
CA VAL A 78 -2.23 8.83 -1.64
C VAL A 78 -3.33 9.50 -0.82
N SER A 79 -4.38 9.96 -1.51
CA SER A 79 -5.60 10.46 -0.88
C SER A 79 -6.53 9.31 -0.53
N VAL A 80 -7.01 9.25 0.70
CA VAL A 80 -7.99 8.25 1.17
C VAL A 80 -9.23 8.99 1.62
N GLU A 81 -10.38 8.67 1.04
CA GLU A 81 -11.65 9.32 1.39
C GLU A 81 -12.83 8.35 1.41
N ARG A 82 -13.77 8.63 2.33
CA ARG A 82 -15.11 8.06 2.31
C ARG A 82 -16.01 8.93 1.43
N SER A 83 -16.63 8.33 0.43
CA SER A 83 -17.52 9.00 -0.52
C SER A 83 -18.97 8.86 -0.11
N THR A 84 -19.76 9.92 -0.36
CA THR A 84 -21.21 9.90 -0.18
C THR A 84 -21.94 9.26 -1.38
N GLU A 85 -21.22 8.94 -2.46
CA GLU A 85 -21.79 8.25 -3.60
C GLU A 85 -22.03 6.78 -3.28
N SER A 86 -23.14 6.23 -3.80
CA SER A 86 -23.42 4.80 -3.68
C SER A 86 -22.41 3.95 -4.46
N PRO A 87 -22.13 2.71 -4.00
CA PRO A 87 -21.43 1.70 -4.80
C PRO A 87 -22.09 1.49 -6.17
N THR A 88 -21.27 1.14 -7.16
CA THR A 88 -21.75 0.93 -8.53
C THR A 88 -22.68 -0.28 -8.62
N THR A 89 -23.45 -0.40 -9.71
CA THR A 89 -24.25 -1.61 -9.97
C THR A 89 -23.40 -2.88 -9.92
N ASN A 90 -22.24 -2.89 -10.59
CA ASN A 90 -21.30 -4.02 -10.55
C ASN A 90 -20.90 -4.41 -9.11
N SER A 91 -20.57 -3.43 -8.26
CA SER A 91 -20.17 -3.72 -6.87
C SER A 91 -21.31 -4.33 -6.05
N ARG A 92 -22.55 -3.89 -6.30
CA ARG A 92 -23.74 -4.47 -5.66
C ARG A 92 -24.02 -5.89 -6.13
N ASP A 93 -23.89 -6.14 -7.44
CA ASP A 93 -24.14 -7.45 -8.02
C ASP A 93 -23.11 -8.47 -7.46
N ILE A 94 -21.82 -8.09 -7.43
CA ILE A 94 -20.76 -8.90 -6.80
C ILE A 94 -21.11 -9.19 -5.34
N ALA A 95 -21.52 -8.19 -4.56
CA ALA A 95 -21.82 -8.42 -3.15
C ALA A 95 -23.02 -9.36 -2.94
N ALA A 96 -24.06 -9.25 -3.78
CA ALA A 96 -25.24 -10.12 -3.73
C ALA A 96 -24.94 -11.58 -4.10
N ASP A 97 -23.95 -11.81 -4.96
CA ASP A 97 -23.54 -13.14 -5.40
C ASP A 97 -22.58 -13.85 -4.41
N ASN A 98 -22.07 -13.13 -3.41
CA ASN A 98 -21.07 -13.62 -2.45
C ASN A 98 -21.59 -13.60 -1.00
N PRO A 99 -21.18 -14.55 -0.15
CA PRO A 99 -21.61 -14.59 1.24
C PRO A 99 -21.01 -13.44 2.06
N ASP A 100 -21.68 -13.07 3.15
CA ASP A 100 -21.17 -12.10 4.11
C ASP A 100 -19.75 -12.47 4.60
N GLY A 101 -18.87 -11.47 4.65
CA GLY A 101 -17.46 -11.61 4.99
C GLY A 101 -16.53 -11.91 3.81
N GLU A 102 -17.07 -12.17 2.62
CA GLU A 102 -16.26 -12.41 1.41
C GLU A 102 -15.72 -11.12 0.81
N LEU A 103 -14.44 -11.14 0.42
CA LEU A 103 -13.75 -10.05 -0.25
C LEU A 103 -13.41 -10.44 -1.69
N VAL A 104 -14.07 -9.81 -2.66
CA VAL A 104 -13.78 -9.97 -4.09
C VAL A 104 -12.91 -8.82 -4.58
N ARG A 105 -11.87 -9.12 -5.34
CA ARG A 105 -10.98 -8.11 -5.96
C ARG A 105 -11.11 -8.18 -7.47
N GLU A 106 -11.36 -7.04 -8.10
CA GLU A 106 -11.48 -6.91 -9.55
C GLU A 106 -10.55 -5.83 -10.10
N GLU A 107 -9.84 -6.18 -11.18
CA GLU A 107 -9.08 -5.22 -11.97
C GLU A 107 -10.04 -4.30 -12.73
N ARG A 108 -9.73 -3.00 -12.76
CA ARG A 108 -10.50 -2.03 -13.55
C ARG A 108 -9.96 -2.01 -14.98
N ALA A 109 -10.83 -1.73 -15.96
CA ALA A 109 -10.36 -1.33 -17.29
C ALA A 109 -9.49 -0.07 -17.19
N GLY A 110 -8.18 -0.21 -17.41
CA GLY A 110 -7.18 0.83 -17.18
C GLY A 110 -6.30 0.53 -15.97
N THR A 111 -5.80 1.56 -15.29
CA THR A 111 -5.05 1.42 -14.04
C THR A 111 -6.01 1.50 -12.86
N GLY A 112 -5.81 0.62 -11.87
CA GLY A 112 -6.58 0.60 -10.64
C GLY A 112 -7.31 -0.71 -10.39
N GLU A 113 -7.96 -0.79 -9.24
CA GLU A 113 -8.57 -2.00 -8.72
C GLU A 113 -9.80 -1.64 -7.86
N ILE A 114 -10.77 -2.54 -7.79
CA ILE A 114 -11.90 -2.43 -6.86
C ILE A 114 -11.90 -3.66 -5.96
N HIS A 115 -12.03 -3.42 -4.67
CA HIS A 115 -12.32 -4.46 -3.68
C HIS A 115 -13.77 -4.31 -3.25
N VAL A 116 -14.53 -5.40 -3.33
CA VAL A 116 -15.93 -5.47 -2.90
C VAL A 116 -16.00 -6.41 -1.71
N LEU A 117 -16.42 -5.89 -0.57
CA LEU A 117 -16.67 -6.64 0.65
C LEU A 117 -18.18 -6.79 0.84
N SER A 118 -18.66 -8.03 0.83
CA SER A 118 -20.02 -8.37 1.25
C SER A 118 -20.09 -8.36 2.78
N VAL A 119 -21.05 -7.64 3.35
CA VAL A 119 -21.21 -7.53 4.81
C VAL A 119 -22.67 -7.56 5.19
N PRO A 120 -23.03 -7.97 6.42
CA PRO A 120 -24.38 -7.75 6.92
C PRO A 120 -24.77 -6.26 6.89
N ASP A 121 -26.03 -5.97 6.59
CA ASP A 121 -26.54 -4.59 6.48
C ASP A 121 -26.23 -3.74 7.72
N ASP A 122 -26.36 -4.31 8.91
CA ASP A 122 -26.14 -3.66 10.20
C ASP A 122 -24.66 -3.48 10.56
N MET A 123 -23.75 -4.15 9.85
CA MET A 123 -22.30 -4.09 10.05
C MET A 123 -21.60 -3.19 9.03
N THR A 124 -22.33 -2.61 8.07
CA THR A 124 -21.73 -1.85 6.96
C THR A 124 -20.89 -0.66 7.44
N GLU A 125 -21.40 0.11 8.39
CA GLU A 125 -20.66 1.28 8.93
C GLU A 125 -19.40 0.85 9.67
N GLN A 126 -19.49 -0.18 10.51
CA GLN A 126 -18.33 -0.73 11.20
C GLN A 126 -17.27 -1.23 10.22
N ALA A 127 -17.68 -1.92 9.15
CA ALA A 127 -16.76 -2.38 8.13
C ALA A 127 -16.04 -1.23 7.40
N VAL A 128 -16.71 -0.10 7.19
CA VAL A 128 -16.07 1.10 6.63
C VAL A 128 -15.05 1.67 7.61
N ASP A 129 -15.38 1.75 8.88
CA ASP A 129 -14.47 2.25 9.92
C ASP A 129 -13.24 1.34 10.06
N ASP A 130 -13.43 0.02 10.10
CA ASP A 130 -12.34 -0.97 10.16
C ASP A 130 -11.39 -0.84 8.96
N ILE A 131 -11.92 -0.60 7.76
CA ILE A 131 -11.12 -0.37 6.55
C ILE A 131 -10.34 0.95 6.64
N LEU A 132 -10.96 2.02 7.16
CA LEU A 132 -10.31 3.32 7.33
C LEU A 132 -9.21 3.28 8.39
N ASP A 133 -9.39 2.48 9.44
CA ASP A 133 -8.41 2.26 10.50
C ASP A 133 -7.18 1.48 9.98
N ASP A 134 -7.33 0.61 8.98
CA ASP A 134 -6.21 -0.01 8.24
C ASP A 134 -5.61 0.92 7.16
N ARG A 135 -5.22 2.12 7.60
CA ARG A 135 -4.67 3.15 6.72
C ARG A 135 -3.40 2.67 5.98
N GLU A 136 -2.48 2.00 6.68
CA GLU A 136 -1.25 1.47 6.08
C GLU A 136 -1.58 0.46 4.97
N GLY A 137 -2.57 -0.43 5.18
CA GLY A 137 -3.02 -1.39 4.18
C GLY A 137 -3.56 -0.72 2.92
N LEU A 138 -4.40 0.32 3.07
CA LEU A 138 -4.93 1.10 1.95
C LEU A 138 -3.82 1.81 1.17
N LEU A 139 -2.90 2.47 1.86
CA LEU A 139 -1.79 3.20 1.24
C LEU A 139 -0.83 2.25 0.54
N SER A 140 -0.48 1.13 1.18
CA SER A 140 0.39 0.11 0.61
C SER A 140 -0.22 -0.50 -0.65
N ARG A 141 -1.53 -0.77 -0.66
CA ARG A 141 -2.21 -1.29 -1.84
C ARG A 141 -2.25 -0.25 -2.98
N ALA A 142 -2.54 1.01 -2.67
CA ALA A 142 -2.52 2.09 -3.65
C ALA A 142 -1.13 2.29 -4.27
N ALA A 143 -0.08 2.34 -3.44
CA ALA A 143 1.30 2.44 -3.88
C ALA A 143 1.72 1.25 -4.77
N ARG A 144 1.29 0.04 -4.43
CA ARG A 144 1.54 -1.16 -5.25
C ARG A 144 0.91 -1.09 -6.65
N LEU A 145 -0.24 -0.42 -6.76
CA LEU A 145 -0.95 -0.23 -8.02
C LEU A 145 -0.49 1.02 -8.78
N ASP A 146 0.50 1.77 -8.26
CA ASP A 146 0.96 3.04 -8.80
C ASP A 146 -0.17 4.07 -8.97
N VAL A 147 -1.05 4.13 -7.95
CA VAL A 147 -2.19 5.07 -7.91
C VAL A 147 -2.13 6.01 -6.71
N ASN A 148 -2.84 7.13 -6.80
CA ASN A 148 -2.80 8.21 -5.80
C ASN A 148 -4.13 8.47 -5.07
N ARG A 149 -5.18 7.68 -5.35
CA ARG A 149 -6.48 7.86 -4.72
C ARG A 149 -7.14 6.55 -4.35
N VAL A 150 -7.68 6.53 -3.14
CA VAL A 150 -8.51 5.48 -2.56
C VAL A 150 -9.85 6.08 -2.18
N GLU A 151 -10.92 5.59 -2.80
CA GLU A 151 -12.29 6.02 -2.51
C GLU A 151 -13.09 4.85 -1.96
N ILE A 152 -13.66 5.02 -0.77
CA ILE A 152 -14.54 4.02 -0.13
C ILE A 152 -15.98 4.45 -0.34
N ARG A 153 -16.77 3.60 -1.00
CA ARG A 153 -18.23 3.76 -1.15
C ARG A 153 -18.92 2.65 -0.39
N SER A 154 -20.03 2.97 0.28
CA SER A 154 -20.82 1.97 0.99
C SER A 154 -22.32 2.20 0.84
N GLN A 155 -23.06 1.13 1.02
CA GLN A 155 -24.51 1.11 1.29
C GLN A 155 -24.80 -0.17 2.08
N PRO A 156 -25.96 -0.30 2.75
CA PRO A 156 -26.29 -1.52 3.49
C PRO A 156 -26.02 -2.77 2.64
N GLY A 157 -25.18 -3.67 3.16
CA GLY A 157 -24.85 -4.94 2.52
C GLY A 157 -23.50 -4.98 1.79
N VAL A 158 -22.89 -3.81 1.50
CA VAL A 158 -21.69 -3.75 0.66
C VAL A 158 -20.79 -2.54 0.95
N VAL A 159 -19.49 -2.82 0.99
CA VAL A 159 -18.43 -1.81 0.97
C VAL A 159 -17.55 -2.02 -0.26
N ALA A 160 -17.34 -0.97 -1.04
CA ALA A 160 -16.50 -0.97 -2.23
C ALA A 160 -15.33 -0.01 -2.05
N VAL A 161 -14.11 -0.54 -2.00
CA VAL A 161 -12.85 0.24 -1.94
C VAL A 161 -12.29 0.34 -3.34
N ARG A 162 -12.04 1.57 -3.81
CA ARG A 162 -11.63 1.83 -5.19
C ARG A 162 -10.26 2.49 -5.22
N TYR A 163 -9.31 1.85 -5.88
CA TYR A 163 -7.95 2.34 -6.11
C TYR A 163 -7.87 2.95 -7.51
N MET A 164 -7.54 4.23 -7.62
CA MET A 164 -7.66 5.00 -8.86
C MET A 164 -6.50 6.00 -9.05
N PRO A 165 -6.02 6.22 -10.28
CA PRO A 165 -5.03 7.25 -10.61
C PRO A 165 -5.50 8.69 -10.37
#